data_AF-A0A0D0P361-F1
#
_entry.id   AF-A0A0D0P361-F1
#
_cell.length_a   1.000
_cell.length_b   1.000
_cell.length_c   1.000
_cell.angle_alpha   90.00
_cell.angle_beta   90.00
_cell.angle_gamma   90.00
#
_symmetry.space_group_name_H-M   'P 1'
#
loop_
_entity.id
_entity.type
_entity.pdbx_description
1 polymer ?
#
loop_
_entity_poly.entity_id
_entity_poly.type
_entity_poly.pdbx_seq_one_letter_code
_entity_poly.pdbx_strand_id
1 'polypeptide(L)'
;MRLADVGCVEIDRVGPTPESVRGSAARRLQRLRTDPAAASLSATAPDLDALERDGAADLLAGEAQLEERVACAVRRGTVRALAGWCPADRVAEAAERLAGLGSVLLPVPAPRGVDPPTLLRGGGPVRRSFVPLVRTYGTVPYADVDPTWPAGIAYVVMFGMMFGDAGHGGLLLLAAVLLRLGRPRLLAPLRALWPFVAGAGLTSVLFGVAYGEFFGPTKALPVLWLAPLDRPEPLLAAAVGFGAVLLSVAYGVGIVNRWREGGPARALYASSGVAGAAVFLGFAVVAAGGYLHRPVLLLTGAVIVAAGLVAAAAGLYTATAGGASGAVQTGIQLFDTVVRIFSNTVSFARLAAFGLTHAALGDIVWQGVAALAHRGPVALVAAVLVFVVGNALAFALEVLVAGVQALRLEFYELFSRVFEAQGRPFDPWHVPTRHPEVAP
;
A
#
# COMPACT_ATOMS: atom_id res chain seq x y z
N MET A 1 -19.14 21.47 16.89
CA MET A 1 -18.11 22.53 16.93
C MET A 1 -16.86 22.04 17.63
N ARG A 2 -16.75 22.00 18.97
CA ARG A 2 -15.51 21.52 19.64
C ARG A 2 -15.06 20.09 19.26
N LEU A 3 -15.98 19.17 18.99
CA LEU A 3 -15.65 17.83 18.44
C LEU A 3 -15.06 17.87 17.02
N ALA A 4 -15.56 18.79 16.18
CA ALA A 4 -15.08 18.99 14.82
C ALA A 4 -13.70 19.67 14.80
N ASP A 5 -13.41 20.56 15.75
CA ASP A 5 -12.08 21.18 15.90
C ASP A 5 -11.00 20.20 16.37
N VAL A 6 -11.38 19.17 17.14
CA VAL A 6 -10.43 18.14 17.59
C VAL A 6 -10.13 17.16 16.45
N GLY A 7 -11.09 16.94 15.54
CA GLY A 7 -10.90 16.07 14.37
C GLY A 7 -10.45 14.66 14.73
N CYS A 8 -10.88 14.14 15.88
CA CYS A 8 -10.45 12.83 16.37
C CYS A 8 -11.61 11.85 16.57
N VAL A 9 -12.84 12.25 16.27
CA VAL A 9 -14.02 11.41 16.46
C VAL A 9 -14.74 11.21 15.14
N GLU A 10 -14.88 9.96 14.74
CA GLU A 10 -15.77 9.54 13.66
C GLU A 10 -17.12 9.17 14.27
N ILE A 11 -18.14 10.01 14.08
CA ILE A 11 -19.48 9.76 14.64
C ILE A 11 -20.20 8.72 13.78
N ASP A 12 -20.68 7.63 14.38
CA ASP A 12 -21.45 6.61 13.71
C ASP A 12 -22.83 7.14 13.31
N ARG A 13 -23.22 6.90 12.06
CA ARG A 13 -24.51 7.30 11.51
C ARG A 13 -25.57 6.27 11.88
N VAL A 14 -26.10 6.36 13.09
CA VAL A 14 -27.22 5.52 13.54
C VAL A 14 -28.54 6.27 13.28
N GLY A 15 -29.13 6.10 12.09
CA GLY A 15 -30.38 6.76 11.71
C GLY A 15 -30.82 6.47 10.27
N PRO A 16 -32.06 6.81 9.88
CA PRO A 16 -32.57 6.56 8.53
C PRO A 16 -31.74 7.31 7.49
N THR A 17 -31.72 6.78 6.26
CA THR A 17 -30.90 7.22 5.12
C THR A 17 -30.87 8.75 4.91
N PRO A 18 -29.79 9.29 4.29
CA PRO A 18 -29.53 10.73 4.14
C PRO A 18 -30.65 11.55 3.47
N GLU A 19 -31.63 10.90 2.84
CA GLU A 19 -32.80 11.57 2.26
C GLU A 19 -33.88 11.96 3.29
N SER A 20 -33.94 11.29 4.45
CA SER A 20 -35.07 11.43 5.38
C SER A 20 -34.97 12.63 6.34
N VAL A 21 -33.79 13.24 6.48
CA VAL A 21 -33.59 14.44 7.32
C VAL A 21 -32.72 15.46 6.58
N ARG A 22 -33.21 15.98 5.45
CA ARG A 22 -32.62 17.20 4.87
C ARG A 22 -32.94 18.37 5.79
N GLY A 23 -31.97 18.69 6.66
CA GLY A 23 -31.99 19.82 7.57
C GLY A 23 -32.15 21.16 6.84
N SER A 24 -32.41 22.21 7.62
CA SER A 24 -32.75 23.52 7.09
C SER A 24 -31.58 24.19 6.37
N ALA A 25 -30.34 23.87 6.75
CA ALA A 25 -29.13 24.33 6.07
C ALA A 25 -28.87 23.54 4.77
N ALA A 26 -29.09 22.22 4.78
CA ALA A 26 -28.90 21.37 3.60
C ALA A 26 -29.83 21.76 2.42
N ARG A 27 -31.06 22.16 2.72
CA ARG A 27 -32.01 22.65 1.69
C ARG A 27 -31.56 23.99 1.09
N ARG A 28 -31.00 24.89 1.90
CA ARG A 28 -30.49 26.19 1.44
C ARG A 28 -29.22 26.05 0.61
N LEU A 29 -28.31 25.15 0.99
CA LEU A 29 -27.15 24.79 0.17
C LEU A 29 -27.57 24.25 -1.20
N GLN A 30 -28.58 23.38 -1.27
CA GLN A 30 -29.11 22.87 -2.54
C GLN A 30 -29.71 23.97 -3.43
N ARG A 31 -30.28 25.04 -2.85
CA ARG A 31 -30.79 26.19 -3.59
C ARG A 31 -29.67 27.03 -4.19
N LEU A 32 -28.54 27.15 -3.50
CA LEU A 32 -27.35 27.87 -3.99
C LEU A 32 -26.65 27.16 -5.15
N ARG A 33 -26.90 25.86 -5.39
CA ARG A 33 -26.28 25.04 -6.47
C ARG A 33 -24.76 25.19 -6.58
N THR A 34 -24.11 25.57 -5.50
CA THR A 34 -22.67 25.80 -5.42
C THR A 34 -22.08 24.64 -4.63
N ASP A 35 -21.04 23.99 -5.18
CA ASP A 35 -20.33 22.91 -4.51
C ASP A 35 -19.14 23.53 -3.74
N PRO A 36 -19.19 23.63 -2.40
CA PRO A 36 -18.15 24.32 -1.65
C PRO A 36 -16.86 23.50 -1.65
N ALA A 37 -15.72 24.17 -1.84
CA ALA A 37 -14.41 23.52 -1.88
C ALA A 37 -13.98 22.99 -0.50
N ALA A 38 -14.45 23.61 0.60
CA ALA A 38 -14.22 23.14 1.96
C ALA A 38 -15.31 23.65 2.94
N ALA A 39 -15.92 22.76 3.70
CA ALA A 39 -16.89 23.14 4.74
C ALA A 39 -16.20 23.86 5.92
N SER A 40 -16.88 24.83 6.53
CA SER A 40 -16.43 25.50 7.76
C SER A 40 -17.59 25.73 8.74
N LEU A 41 -17.32 25.77 10.03
CA LEU A 41 -18.34 26.02 11.07
C LEU A 41 -18.21 27.43 11.65
N SER A 42 -19.34 28.07 11.95
CA SER A 42 -19.35 29.31 12.73
C SER A 42 -19.13 28.99 14.22
N ALA A 43 -18.46 29.87 14.96
CA ALA A 43 -18.29 29.73 16.41
C ALA A 43 -19.59 29.95 17.20
N THR A 44 -20.58 30.63 16.60
CA THR A 44 -21.92 30.89 17.17
C THR A 44 -23.00 30.39 16.21
N ALA A 45 -24.18 30.06 16.70
CA ALA A 45 -25.30 29.61 15.86
C ALA A 45 -25.62 30.68 14.81
N PRO A 46 -25.32 30.44 13.52
CA PRO A 46 -25.43 31.48 12.51
C PRO A 46 -26.89 31.64 12.04
N ASP A 47 -27.24 32.84 11.59
CA ASP A 47 -28.50 33.06 10.88
C ASP A 47 -28.39 32.46 9.47
N LEU A 48 -29.11 31.36 9.25
CA LEU A 48 -29.11 30.61 7.98
C LEU A 48 -29.65 31.45 6.82
N ASP A 49 -30.55 32.40 7.07
CA ASP A 49 -31.12 33.27 6.05
C ASP A 49 -30.14 34.41 5.69
N ALA A 50 -29.26 34.82 6.61
CA ALA A 50 -28.14 35.71 6.30
C ALA A 50 -27.08 34.98 5.45
N LEU A 51 -26.71 33.75 5.82
CA LEU A 51 -25.73 32.97 5.07
C LEU A 51 -26.17 32.62 3.64
N GLU A 52 -27.47 32.38 3.43
CA GLU A 52 -28.03 32.16 2.09
C GLU A 52 -27.98 33.44 1.24
N ARG A 53 -28.25 34.61 1.84
CA ARG A 53 -28.14 35.92 1.17
C ARG A 53 -26.71 36.28 0.82
N ASP A 54 -25.77 35.97 1.71
CA ASP A 54 -24.35 36.28 1.53
C ASP A 54 -23.62 35.27 0.62
N GLY A 55 -24.31 34.22 0.16
CA GLY A 55 -23.75 33.19 -0.71
C GLY A 55 -22.65 32.36 -0.04
N ALA A 56 -22.64 32.28 1.29
CA ALA A 56 -21.61 31.61 2.07
C ALA A 56 -21.77 30.08 2.06
N ALA A 57 -21.55 29.46 0.91
CA ALA A 57 -21.72 28.01 0.69
C ALA A 57 -20.86 27.16 1.64
N ASP A 58 -19.65 27.60 1.98
CA ASP A 58 -18.73 26.90 2.89
C ASP A 58 -19.31 26.77 4.31
N LEU A 59 -19.94 27.82 4.84
CA LEU A 59 -20.55 27.84 6.17
C LEU A 59 -21.87 27.07 6.19
N LEU A 60 -22.69 27.21 5.15
CA LEU A 60 -23.92 26.43 5.00
C LEU A 60 -23.65 24.92 4.89
N ALA A 61 -22.55 24.52 4.22
CA ALA A 61 -22.12 23.13 4.18
C ALA A 61 -21.66 22.61 5.54
N GLY A 62 -20.94 23.42 6.33
CA GLY A 62 -20.57 23.05 7.69
C GLY A 62 -21.79 22.87 8.60
N GLU A 63 -22.74 23.82 8.56
CA GLU A 63 -23.99 23.73 9.34
C GLU A 63 -24.88 22.57 8.89
N ALA A 64 -24.95 22.27 7.58
CA ALA A 64 -25.66 21.10 7.07
C ALA A 64 -25.06 19.78 7.60
N GLN A 65 -23.73 19.67 7.65
CA GLN A 65 -23.05 18.53 8.26
C GLN A 65 -23.31 18.45 9.76
N LEU A 66 -23.34 19.59 10.47
CA LEU A 66 -23.68 19.63 11.90
C LEU A 66 -25.11 19.14 12.15
N GLU A 67 -26.09 19.64 11.39
CA GLU A 67 -27.49 19.19 11.46
C GLU A 67 -27.61 17.67 11.24
N GLU A 68 -26.93 17.13 10.22
CA GLU A 68 -26.90 15.70 9.93
C GLU A 68 -26.34 14.89 11.11
N ARG A 69 -25.22 15.33 11.69
CA ARG A 69 -24.57 14.63 12.82
C ARG A 69 -25.41 14.70 14.10
N VAL A 70 -26.08 15.83 14.34
CA VAL A 70 -27.01 15.99 15.49
C VAL A 70 -28.28 15.15 15.30
N ALA A 71 -28.73 14.93 14.06
CA ALA A 71 -29.87 14.08 13.77
C ALA A 71 -29.60 12.60 14.08
N CYS A 72 -28.33 12.15 14.00
CA CYS A 72 -27.91 10.80 14.42
C CYS A 72 -27.86 10.62 15.95
N ALA A 73 -28.10 11.66 16.74
CA ALA A 73 -28.09 11.54 18.21
C ALA A 73 -29.31 10.76 18.71
N VAL A 74 -29.06 9.71 19.50
CA VAL A 74 -30.11 8.99 20.20
C VAL A 74 -30.60 9.84 21.37
N ARG A 75 -31.91 10.11 21.42
CA ARG A 75 -32.53 10.92 22.47
C ARG A 75 -33.32 10.03 23.43
N ARG A 76 -33.05 10.14 24.73
CA ARG A 76 -33.85 9.50 25.79
C ARG A 76 -34.05 10.49 26.93
N GLY A 77 -35.26 11.06 27.01
CA GLY A 77 -35.57 12.12 27.97
C GLY A 77 -34.74 13.38 27.73
N THR A 78 -34.03 13.84 28.76
CA THR A 78 -33.13 15.01 28.70
C THR A 78 -31.73 14.67 28.18
N VAL A 79 -31.42 13.39 27.99
CA VAL A 79 -30.08 12.93 27.57
C VAL A 79 -30.05 12.74 26.05
N ARG A 80 -29.01 13.30 25.41
CA ARG A 80 -28.64 13.04 24.02
C ARG A 80 -27.31 12.30 23.99
N ALA A 81 -27.26 11.18 23.30
CA ALA A 81 -26.06 10.39 23.14
C ALA A 81 -25.67 10.31 21.66
N LEU A 82 -24.37 10.45 21.40
CA LEU A 82 -23.75 10.22 20.10
C LEU A 82 -22.75 9.07 20.26
N ALA A 83 -22.82 8.10 19.35
CA ALA A 83 -21.86 7.00 19.29
C ALA A 83 -20.84 7.28 18.19
N GLY A 84 -19.62 6.81 18.37
CA GLY A 84 -18.56 6.99 17.38
C GLY A 84 -17.24 6.38 17.82
N TRP A 85 -16.27 6.44 16.91
CA TRP A 85 -14.93 5.91 17.09
C TRP A 85 -13.94 7.03 17.38
N CYS A 86 -13.10 6.82 18.38
CA CYS A 86 -12.01 7.73 18.75
C CYS A 86 -10.73 6.91 18.99
N PRO A 87 -9.56 7.35 18.50
CA PRO A 87 -8.29 6.73 18.85
C PRO A 87 -8.08 6.74 20.37
N ALA A 88 -7.69 5.60 20.94
CA ALA A 88 -7.56 5.42 22.40
C ALA A 88 -6.61 6.42 23.06
N ASP A 89 -5.57 6.86 22.34
CA ASP A 89 -4.59 7.87 22.78
C ASP A 89 -5.17 9.29 22.85
N ARG A 90 -6.25 9.57 22.09
CA ARG A 90 -6.91 10.88 22.07
C ARG A 90 -8.19 10.95 22.88
N VAL A 91 -8.59 9.84 23.51
CA VAL A 91 -9.80 9.80 24.35
C VAL A 91 -9.69 10.77 25.52
N ALA A 92 -8.53 10.86 26.18
CA ALA A 92 -8.32 11.78 27.30
C ALA A 92 -8.41 13.25 26.86
N GLU A 93 -7.74 13.61 25.77
CA GLU A 93 -7.79 14.97 25.21
C GLU A 93 -9.22 15.36 24.80
N ALA A 94 -9.94 14.44 24.14
CA ALA A 94 -11.32 14.66 23.76
C ALA A 94 -12.23 14.83 24.98
N ALA A 95 -12.04 14.02 26.03
CA ALA A 95 -12.81 14.09 27.26
C ALA A 95 -12.61 15.42 28.00
N GLU A 96 -11.37 15.91 28.11
CA GLU A 96 -11.07 17.20 28.75
C GLU A 96 -11.74 18.38 28.04
N ARG A 97 -11.67 18.43 26.71
CA ARG A 97 -12.29 19.52 25.94
C ARG A 97 -13.82 19.48 25.98
N LEU A 98 -14.40 18.30 26.16
CA LEU A 98 -15.84 18.06 26.29
C LEU A 98 -16.36 18.29 27.71
N ALA A 99 -15.52 18.10 28.74
CA ALA A 99 -15.91 18.30 30.14
C ALA A 99 -16.40 19.74 30.40
N GLY A 100 -15.76 20.73 29.76
CA GLY A 100 -16.15 22.14 29.86
C GLY A 100 -17.51 22.50 29.24
N LEU A 101 -18.22 21.55 28.63
CA LEU A 101 -19.55 21.74 28.02
C LEU A 101 -20.67 21.01 28.79
N GLY A 102 -20.36 20.40 29.95
CA GLY A 102 -21.32 19.56 30.67
C GLY A 102 -21.62 18.23 29.98
N SER A 103 -20.76 17.82 29.04
CA SER A 103 -20.83 16.54 28.34
C SER A 103 -19.85 15.53 28.92
N VAL A 104 -20.25 14.25 28.95
CA VAL A 104 -19.41 13.15 29.44
C VAL A 104 -19.10 12.21 28.27
N LEU A 105 -17.81 11.94 28.06
CA LEU A 105 -17.37 10.92 27.11
C LEU A 105 -17.25 9.59 27.85
N LEU A 106 -17.99 8.58 27.39
CA LEU A 106 -17.99 7.25 27.97
C LEU A 106 -17.32 6.26 27.00
N PRO A 107 -16.18 5.64 27.37
CA PRO A 107 -15.61 4.56 26.57
C PRO A 107 -16.51 3.32 26.68
N VAL A 108 -17.06 2.90 25.54
CA VAL A 108 -17.89 1.69 25.43
C VAL A 108 -17.06 0.58 24.76
N PRO A 109 -17.12 -0.68 25.23
CA PRO A 109 -16.48 -1.78 24.52
C PRO A 109 -17.02 -1.90 23.09
N ALA A 110 -16.12 -2.19 22.13
CA ALA A 110 -16.52 -2.39 20.75
C ALA A 110 -17.59 -3.51 20.64
N PRO A 111 -18.69 -3.29 19.89
CA PRO A 111 -19.70 -4.32 19.68
C PRO A 111 -19.09 -5.55 19.00
N ARG A 112 -19.48 -6.76 19.43
CA ARG A 112 -19.03 -7.99 18.78
C ARG A 112 -19.56 -8.04 17.35
N GLY A 113 -18.68 -8.31 16.38
CA GLY A 113 -19.03 -8.44 14.97
C GLY A 113 -19.04 -7.14 14.17
N VAL A 114 -18.68 -6.00 14.78
CA VAL A 114 -18.45 -4.73 14.06
C VAL A 114 -16.95 -4.55 13.85
N ASP A 115 -16.53 -4.38 12.60
CA ASP A 115 -15.12 -4.07 12.28
C ASP A 115 -14.86 -2.57 12.58
N PRO A 116 -14.00 -2.25 13.55
CA PRO A 116 -13.67 -0.87 13.86
C PRO A 116 -12.89 -0.21 12.70
N PRO A 117 -12.99 1.12 12.54
CA PRO A 117 -12.25 1.82 11.50
C PRO A 117 -10.74 1.84 11.77
N THR A 118 -9.95 1.66 10.72
CA THR A 118 -8.49 1.61 10.77
C THR A 118 -7.88 2.99 10.57
N LEU A 119 -7.13 3.45 11.56
CA LEU A 119 -6.27 4.61 11.47
C LEU A 119 -4.80 4.17 11.28
N LEU A 120 -4.31 4.24 10.05
CA LEU A 120 -2.88 4.08 9.77
C LEU A 120 -2.14 5.32 10.30
N ARG A 121 -1.57 5.24 11.50
CA ARG A 121 -0.80 6.35 12.08
C ARG A 121 0.40 6.65 11.19
N GLY A 122 0.50 7.90 10.74
CA GLY A 122 1.70 8.39 10.05
C GLY A 122 2.87 8.47 11.04
N GLY A 123 3.64 7.39 11.16
CA GLY A 123 4.93 7.38 11.86
C GLY A 123 5.94 8.37 11.26
N GLY A 124 7.23 8.23 11.58
CA GLY A 124 8.29 9.11 11.05
C GLY A 124 8.25 9.31 9.52
N PRO A 125 8.98 10.29 8.98
CA PRO A 125 8.87 10.72 7.59
C PRO A 125 8.95 9.58 6.57
N VAL A 126 9.79 8.57 6.84
CA VAL A 126 9.96 7.37 6.01
C VAL A 126 8.67 6.55 5.90
N ARG A 127 7.99 6.27 7.00
CA ARG A 127 6.79 5.43 7.01
C ARG A 127 5.65 6.11 6.26
N ARG A 128 5.53 7.44 6.37
CA ARG A 128 4.51 8.23 5.67
C ARG A 128 4.66 8.15 4.15
N SER A 129 5.88 8.02 3.64
CA SER A 129 6.14 7.89 2.20
C SER A 129 5.60 6.59 1.61
N PHE A 130 5.51 5.53 2.41
CA PHE A 130 5.00 4.23 2.00
C PHE A 130 3.50 4.05 2.25
N VAL A 131 2.85 4.92 3.04
CA VAL A 131 1.39 4.82 3.29
C VAL A 131 0.55 4.87 2.01
N PRO A 132 0.85 5.75 1.02
CA PRO A 132 0.08 5.79 -0.23
C PRO A 132 0.08 4.45 -0.99
N LEU A 133 1.19 3.72 -0.94
CA LEU A 133 1.35 2.40 -1.57
C LEU A 133 0.28 1.42 -1.07
N VAL A 134 0.16 1.30 0.25
CA VAL A 134 -0.82 0.42 0.89
C VAL A 134 -2.26 0.92 0.66
N ARG A 135 -2.49 2.23 0.80
CA ARG A 135 -3.83 2.83 0.62
C ARG A 135 -4.38 2.69 -0.80
N THR A 136 -3.50 2.62 -1.81
CA THR A 136 -3.91 2.43 -3.21
C THR A 136 -4.46 1.01 -3.43
N TYR A 137 -3.97 0.03 -2.67
CA TYR A 137 -4.52 -1.34 -2.71
C TYR A 137 -5.84 -1.45 -1.97
N GLY A 138 -5.92 -0.88 -0.75
CA GLY A 138 -7.12 -0.90 0.07
C GLY A 138 -6.85 -0.48 1.51
N THR A 139 -7.90 -0.48 2.33
CA THR A 139 -7.75 -0.21 3.76
C THR A 139 -7.40 -1.51 4.49
N VAL A 140 -6.36 -1.46 5.31
CA VAL A 140 -5.93 -2.58 6.15
C VAL A 140 -7.00 -2.88 7.21
N PRO A 141 -7.43 -4.15 7.41
CA PRO A 141 -8.29 -4.52 8.53
C PRO A 141 -7.70 -4.13 9.88
N TYR A 142 -8.54 -3.77 10.85
CA TYR A 142 -8.05 -3.23 12.12
C TYR A 142 -7.22 -4.23 12.94
N ALA A 143 -7.56 -5.52 12.86
CA ALA A 143 -6.86 -6.59 13.57
C ALA A 143 -5.51 -6.99 12.93
N ASP A 144 -5.27 -6.57 11.69
CA ASP A 144 -4.13 -7.01 10.90
C ASP A 144 -2.87 -6.21 11.22
N VAL A 145 -1.73 -6.86 11.03
CA VAL A 145 -0.42 -6.22 11.11
C VAL A 145 -0.28 -5.23 9.96
N ASP A 146 0.08 -3.99 10.27
CA ASP A 146 0.34 -2.95 9.27
C ASP A 146 1.59 -3.31 8.43
N PRO A 147 1.45 -3.60 7.12
CA PRO A 147 2.59 -3.98 6.29
C PRO A 147 3.32 -2.76 5.71
N THR A 148 2.95 -1.51 6.03
CA THR A 148 3.46 -0.31 5.34
C THR A 148 4.98 -0.28 5.21
N TRP A 149 5.71 -0.64 6.26
CA TRP A 149 7.18 -0.62 6.24
C TRP A 149 7.78 -1.85 5.52
N PRO A 150 7.36 -3.10 5.82
CA PRO A 150 7.79 -4.27 5.04
C PRO A 150 7.48 -4.16 3.53
N ALA A 151 6.27 -3.70 3.20
CA ALA A 151 5.79 -3.39 1.87
C ALA A 151 6.74 -2.43 1.14
N GLY A 152 6.97 -1.26 1.74
CA GLY A 152 7.86 -0.25 1.20
C GLY A 152 9.28 -0.75 0.92
N ILE A 153 9.84 -1.57 1.81
CA ILE A 153 11.16 -2.16 1.61
C ILE A 153 11.14 -3.19 0.48
N ALA A 154 10.16 -4.10 0.48
CA ALA A 154 10.03 -5.11 -0.57
C ALA A 154 9.92 -4.45 -1.94
N TYR A 155 9.07 -3.43 -2.07
CA TYR A 155 8.93 -2.62 -3.27
C TYR A 155 10.26 -2.01 -3.72
N VAL A 156 10.95 -1.31 -2.82
CA VAL A 156 12.20 -0.61 -3.13
C VAL A 156 13.30 -1.58 -3.56
N VAL A 157 13.38 -2.76 -2.94
CA VAL A 157 14.35 -3.80 -3.33
C VAL A 157 13.99 -4.41 -4.68
N MET A 158 12.71 -4.75 -4.91
CA MET A 158 12.22 -5.25 -6.20
C MET A 158 12.49 -4.25 -7.32
N PHE A 159 12.18 -2.98 -7.11
CA PHE A 159 12.48 -1.90 -8.05
C PHE A 159 13.97 -1.82 -8.35
N GLY A 160 14.82 -1.86 -7.32
CA GLY A 160 16.28 -1.84 -7.47
C GLY A 160 16.81 -3.00 -8.32
N MET A 161 16.30 -4.21 -8.09
CA MET A 161 16.67 -5.41 -8.84
C MET A 161 16.27 -5.33 -10.32
N MET A 162 15.13 -4.70 -10.63
CA MET A 162 14.65 -4.51 -12.00
C MET A 162 15.36 -3.39 -12.74
N PHE A 163 15.74 -2.33 -12.03
CA PHE A 163 16.28 -1.11 -12.63
C PHE A 163 17.80 -1.11 -12.71
N GLY A 164 18.50 -1.80 -11.79
CA GLY A 164 19.83 -2.36 -12.04
C GLY A 164 20.98 -1.48 -12.54
N ASP A 165 20.95 -0.14 -12.45
CA ASP A 165 22.03 0.73 -12.95
C ASP A 165 22.49 1.78 -11.92
N ALA A 166 23.81 1.88 -11.75
CA ALA A 166 24.42 2.77 -10.77
C ALA A 166 24.37 4.26 -11.17
N GLY A 167 24.48 4.58 -12.46
CA GLY A 167 24.35 5.93 -12.99
C GLY A 167 22.91 6.42 -12.89
N HIS A 168 21.96 5.64 -13.40
CA HIS A 168 20.54 5.97 -13.31
C HIS A 168 20.03 5.97 -11.87
N GLY A 169 20.49 5.04 -11.02
CA GLY A 169 20.20 5.06 -9.58
C GLY A 169 20.74 6.31 -8.88
N GLY A 170 21.92 6.79 -9.31
CA GLY A 170 22.47 8.07 -8.87
C GLY A 170 21.59 9.27 -9.25
N LEU A 171 20.97 9.27 -10.44
CA LEU A 171 20.00 10.28 -10.83
C LEU A 171 18.74 10.26 -9.94
N LEU A 172 18.25 9.07 -9.56
CA LEU A 172 17.15 8.94 -8.60
C LEU A 172 17.52 9.46 -7.22
N LEU A 173 18.73 9.20 -6.73
CA LEU A 173 19.22 9.76 -5.46
C LEU A 173 19.30 11.29 -5.52
N LEU A 174 19.79 11.85 -6.62
CA LEU A 174 19.81 13.30 -6.84
C LEU A 174 18.38 13.87 -6.82
N ALA A 175 17.44 13.24 -7.53
CA ALA A 175 16.04 13.62 -7.51
C ALA A 175 15.44 13.57 -6.10
N ALA A 176 15.78 12.55 -5.31
CA ALA A 176 15.34 12.44 -3.93
C ALA A 176 15.89 13.56 -3.03
N VAL A 177 17.14 13.97 -3.21
CA VAL A 177 17.73 15.11 -2.50
C VAL A 177 17.02 16.41 -2.89
N LEU A 178 16.75 16.62 -4.19
CA LEU A 178 16.01 17.78 -4.68
C LEU A 178 14.59 17.86 -4.08
N LEU A 179 13.89 16.72 -4.00
CA LEU A 179 12.59 16.61 -3.33
C LEU A 179 12.68 16.93 -1.84
N ARG A 180 13.72 16.42 -1.14
CA ARG A 180 13.94 16.72 0.28
C ARG A 180 14.14 18.22 0.54
N LEU A 181 14.87 18.88 -0.36
CA LEU A 181 15.15 20.32 -0.34
C LEU A 181 13.96 21.18 -0.80
N GLY A 182 12.90 20.59 -1.36
CA GLY A 182 11.72 21.30 -1.85
C GLY A 182 11.98 22.13 -3.12
N ARG A 183 12.93 21.69 -3.96
CA ARG A 183 13.33 22.37 -5.20
C ARG A 183 13.05 21.44 -6.39
N PRO A 184 12.30 21.87 -7.44
CA PRO A 184 11.52 23.11 -7.58
C PRO A 184 10.24 23.13 -6.73
N ARG A 185 9.69 24.33 -6.46
CA ARG A 185 8.45 24.51 -5.67
C ARG A 185 7.25 23.75 -6.25
N LEU A 186 7.26 23.46 -7.54
CA LEU A 186 6.25 22.64 -8.22
C LEU A 186 6.15 21.22 -7.61
N LEU A 187 7.25 20.66 -7.11
CA LEU A 187 7.31 19.32 -6.52
C LEU A 187 7.15 19.33 -4.99
N ALA A 188 6.84 20.49 -4.39
CA ALA A 188 6.55 20.60 -2.96
C ALA A 188 5.48 19.61 -2.45
N PRO A 189 4.37 19.34 -3.15
CA PRO A 189 3.39 18.33 -2.68
C PRO A 189 3.98 16.91 -2.67
N LEU A 190 4.96 16.62 -3.53
CA LEU A 190 5.63 15.32 -3.63
C LEU A 190 6.82 15.20 -2.67
N ARG A 191 7.10 16.22 -1.85
CA ARG A 191 8.18 16.17 -0.85
C ARG A 191 8.05 14.96 0.06
N ALA A 192 6.82 14.55 0.40
CA ALA A 192 6.59 13.39 1.25
C ALA A 192 7.15 12.08 0.66
N LEU A 193 7.40 11.99 -0.65
CA LEU A 193 7.94 10.80 -1.32
C LEU A 193 9.47 10.74 -1.36
N TRP A 194 10.20 11.76 -0.85
CA TRP A 194 11.66 11.77 -0.91
C TRP A 194 12.34 10.51 -0.34
N PRO A 195 11.90 9.91 0.79
CA PRO A 195 12.51 8.68 1.32
C PRO A 195 12.26 7.47 0.43
N PHE A 196 11.11 7.43 -0.24
CA PHE A 196 10.75 6.38 -1.18
C PHE A 196 11.66 6.41 -2.41
N VAL A 197 11.82 7.59 -3.02
CA VAL A 197 12.72 7.78 -4.16
C VAL A 197 14.19 7.56 -3.77
N ALA A 198 14.59 7.99 -2.57
CA ALA A 198 15.94 7.75 -2.05
C ALA A 198 16.22 6.25 -1.86
N GLY A 199 15.25 5.52 -1.32
CA GLY A 199 15.34 4.06 -1.16
C GLY A 199 15.51 3.38 -2.51
N ALA A 200 14.63 3.69 -3.48
CA ALA A 200 14.69 3.16 -4.83
C ALA A 200 16.02 3.47 -5.52
N GLY A 201 16.50 4.71 -5.44
CA GLY A 201 17.81 5.08 -5.99
C GLY A 201 18.96 4.34 -5.32
N LEU A 202 18.94 4.17 -4.00
CA LEU A 202 19.99 3.45 -3.26
C LEU A 202 20.04 1.97 -3.66
N THR A 203 18.90 1.28 -3.69
CA THR A 203 18.86 -0.13 -4.10
C THR A 203 19.24 -0.29 -5.57
N SER A 204 18.81 0.60 -6.46
CA SER A 204 19.25 0.62 -7.86
C SER A 204 20.78 0.77 -7.99
N VAL A 205 21.40 1.66 -7.19
CA VAL A 205 22.87 1.78 -7.18
C VAL A 205 23.54 0.50 -6.69
N LEU A 206 23.02 -0.11 -5.63
CA LEU A 206 23.58 -1.35 -5.09
C LEU A 206 23.52 -2.50 -6.11
N PHE A 207 22.38 -2.68 -6.77
CA PHE A 207 22.23 -3.70 -7.82
C PHE A 207 23.01 -3.34 -9.08
N GLY A 208 23.09 -2.07 -9.47
CA GLY A 208 23.90 -1.65 -10.62
C GLY A 208 25.39 -1.82 -10.41
N VAL A 209 25.90 -1.60 -9.20
CA VAL A 209 27.27 -1.95 -8.83
C VAL A 209 27.47 -3.47 -8.85
N ALA A 210 26.47 -4.26 -8.42
CA ALA A 210 26.53 -5.71 -8.49
C ALA A 210 26.52 -6.25 -9.93
N TYR A 211 25.77 -5.61 -10.84
CA TYR A 211 25.72 -5.96 -12.26
C TYR A 211 26.90 -5.39 -13.06
N GLY A 212 27.53 -4.33 -12.56
CA GLY A 212 28.61 -3.62 -13.26
C GLY A 212 28.12 -2.60 -14.28
N GLU A 213 26.87 -2.13 -14.15
CA GLU A 213 26.22 -1.22 -15.10
C GLU A 213 26.25 0.23 -14.61
N PHE A 214 26.71 1.15 -15.47
CA PHE A 214 26.77 2.59 -15.20
C PHE A 214 26.42 3.35 -16.48
N PHE A 215 25.18 3.83 -16.58
CA PHE A 215 24.61 4.36 -17.83
C PHE A 215 24.76 3.38 -19.01
N GLY A 216 24.43 2.11 -18.76
CA GLY A 216 24.68 1.00 -19.68
C GLY A 216 26.07 0.34 -19.53
N PRO A 217 26.49 -0.49 -20.51
CA PRO A 217 27.70 -1.32 -20.45
C PRO A 217 28.99 -0.53 -20.76
N THR A 218 29.18 0.60 -20.08
CA THR A 218 30.30 1.53 -20.25
C THR A 218 31.64 0.93 -19.78
N LYS A 219 31.64 -0.25 -19.14
CA LYS A 219 32.80 -0.89 -18.46
C LYS A 219 33.47 -0.02 -17.38
N ALA A 220 32.77 1.02 -16.92
CA ALA A 220 33.27 1.94 -15.89
C ALA A 220 33.34 1.28 -14.50
N LEU A 221 32.56 0.22 -14.27
CA LEU A 221 32.54 -0.56 -13.04
C LEU A 221 32.92 -2.02 -13.33
N PRO A 222 33.66 -2.70 -12.43
CA PRO A 222 33.88 -4.13 -12.53
C PRO A 222 32.57 -4.88 -12.24
N VAL A 223 32.30 -5.97 -12.97
CA VAL A 223 31.16 -6.86 -12.69
C VAL A 223 31.45 -7.61 -11.39
N LEU A 224 30.80 -7.21 -10.31
CA LEU A 224 31.02 -7.77 -8.97
C LEU A 224 30.21 -9.04 -8.69
N TRP A 225 29.04 -9.20 -9.32
CA TRP A 225 28.16 -10.35 -9.09
C TRP A 225 27.76 -11.07 -10.38
N LEU A 226 27.07 -10.40 -11.30
CA LEU A 226 26.50 -11.06 -12.48
C LEU A 226 26.32 -10.09 -13.64
N ALA A 227 26.79 -10.45 -14.84
CA ALA A 227 26.44 -9.75 -16.07
C ALA A 227 25.07 -10.25 -16.56
N PRO A 228 23.99 -9.43 -16.51
CA PRO A 228 22.64 -9.86 -16.84
C PRO A 228 22.52 -10.49 -18.23
N LEU A 229 23.17 -9.89 -19.23
CA LEU A 229 23.09 -10.31 -20.63
C LEU A 229 23.90 -11.58 -20.93
N ASP A 230 25.01 -11.80 -20.24
CA ASP A 230 25.89 -12.96 -20.51
C ASP A 230 25.37 -14.25 -19.84
N ARG A 231 24.70 -14.12 -18.69
CA ARG A 231 24.17 -15.25 -17.92
C ARG A 231 22.76 -14.96 -17.39
N PRO A 232 21.71 -15.11 -18.23
CA PRO A 232 20.34 -14.84 -17.80
C PRO A 232 19.82 -15.86 -16.78
N GLU A 233 20.21 -17.14 -16.88
CA GLU A 233 19.76 -18.21 -15.97
C GLU A 233 19.93 -17.87 -14.47
N PRO A 234 21.12 -17.48 -13.98
CA PRO A 234 21.30 -17.12 -12.57
C PRO A 234 20.53 -15.86 -12.15
N LEU A 235 20.25 -14.93 -13.06
CA LEU A 235 19.38 -13.78 -12.76
C LEU A 235 17.93 -14.22 -12.57
N LEU A 236 17.41 -15.09 -13.44
CA LEU A 236 16.08 -15.69 -13.28
C LEU A 236 15.98 -16.49 -11.98
N ALA A 237 16.99 -17.32 -11.69
CA ALA A 237 17.02 -18.11 -10.45
C ALA A 237 17.06 -17.20 -9.20
N ALA A 238 17.87 -16.14 -9.22
CA ALA A 238 17.92 -15.15 -8.14
C ALA A 238 16.58 -14.42 -7.96
N ALA A 239 15.91 -14.03 -9.05
CA ALA A 239 14.62 -13.36 -9.00
C ALA A 239 13.52 -14.27 -8.41
N VAL A 240 13.44 -15.52 -8.85
CA VAL A 240 12.49 -16.49 -8.31
C VAL A 240 12.81 -16.81 -6.84
N GLY A 241 14.09 -16.98 -6.50
CA GLY A 241 14.53 -17.21 -5.12
C GLY A 241 14.20 -16.03 -4.19
N PHE A 242 14.46 -14.81 -4.65
CA PHE A 242 14.09 -13.59 -3.92
C PHE A 242 12.58 -13.48 -3.74
N GLY A 243 11.81 -13.75 -4.79
CA GLY A 243 10.35 -13.85 -4.73
C GLY A 243 9.88 -14.88 -3.70
N ALA A 244 10.54 -16.04 -3.65
CA ALA A 244 10.21 -17.08 -2.67
C ALA A 244 10.47 -16.64 -1.23
N VAL A 245 11.54 -15.86 -0.99
CA VAL A 245 11.81 -15.25 0.33
C VAL A 245 10.72 -14.24 0.68
N LEU A 246 10.34 -13.35 -0.23
CA LEU A 246 9.27 -12.38 0.01
C LEU A 246 7.92 -13.07 0.28
N LEU A 247 7.59 -14.12 -0.49
CA LEU A 247 6.40 -14.95 -0.23
C LEU A 247 6.45 -15.62 1.14
N SER A 248 7.61 -16.12 1.54
CA SER A 248 7.79 -16.72 2.88
C SER A 248 7.47 -15.70 3.97
N VAL A 249 7.95 -14.46 3.82
CA VAL A 249 7.65 -13.37 4.75
C VAL A 249 6.15 -13.03 4.73
N ALA A 250 5.54 -12.95 3.55
CA ALA A 250 4.10 -12.68 3.42
C ALA A 250 3.23 -13.77 4.08
N TYR A 251 3.59 -15.04 3.92
CA TYR A 251 2.95 -16.15 4.65
C TYR A 251 3.16 -16.05 6.16
N GLY A 252 4.35 -15.64 6.61
CA GLY A 252 4.62 -15.38 8.02
C GLY A 252 3.71 -14.31 8.61
N VAL A 253 3.55 -13.18 7.92
CA VAL A 253 2.62 -12.11 8.32
C VAL A 253 1.18 -12.61 8.27
N GLY A 254 0.81 -13.37 7.23
CA GLY A 254 -0.51 -13.99 7.10
C GLY A 254 -0.86 -14.87 8.30
N ILE A 255 0.05 -15.75 8.74
CA ILE A 255 -0.14 -16.58 9.94
C ILE A 255 -0.42 -15.74 11.19
N VAL A 256 0.34 -14.65 11.38
CA VAL A 256 0.15 -13.74 12.53
C VAL A 256 -1.21 -13.05 12.45
N ASN A 257 -1.65 -12.62 11.27
CA ASN A 257 -2.98 -12.01 11.08
C ASN A 257 -4.10 -13.02 11.40
N ARG A 258 -4.06 -14.23 10.86
CA ARG A 258 -5.09 -15.27 11.13
C ARG A 258 -5.17 -15.66 12.60
N TRP A 259 -4.03 -15.69 13.27
CA TRP A 259 -3.99 -15.92 14.72
C TRP A 259 -4.75 -14.82 15.47
N ARG A 260 -4.56 -13.55 15.08
CA ARG A 260 -5.21 -12.39 15.71
C ARG A 260 -6.71 -12.32 15.42
N GLU A 261 -7.14 -12.73 14.23
CA GLU A 261 -8.56 -12.68 13.82
C GLU A 261 -9.43 -13.76 14.46
N GLY A 262 -8.94 -15.00 14.54
CA GLY A 262 -9.79 -16.16 14.86
C GLY A 262 -9.11 -17.22 15.73
N GLY A 263 -7.92 -16.94 16.25
CA GLY A 263 -7.17 -17.85 17.11
C GLY A 263 -6.38 -18.93 16.36
N PRO A 264 -5.78 -19.89 17.10
CA PRO A 264 -4.82 -20.84 16.55
C PRO A 264 -5.42 -21.85 15.57
N ALA A 265 -6.70 -22.20 15.73
CA ALA A 265 -7.38 -23.13 14.83
C ALA A 265 -7.53 -22.53 13.42
N ARG A 266 -7.97 -21.28 13.30
CA ARG A 266 -8.06 -20.59 12.00
C ARG A 266 -6.68 -20.42 11.36
N ALA A 267 -5.65 -20.09 12.15
CA ALA A 267 -4.28 -19.97 11.66
C ALA A 267 -3.72 -21.30 11.12
N LEU A 268 -4.07 -22.44 11.71
CA LEU A 268 -3.59 -23.75 11.30
C LEU A 268 -4.19 -24.20 9.95
N TYR A 269 -5.52 -24.03 9.82
CA TYR A 269 -6.28 -24.61 8.72
C TYR A 269 -6.48 -23.68 7.51
N ALA A 270 -6.29 -22.36 7.68
CA ALA A 270 -6.44 -21.42 6.58
C ALA A 270 -5.38 -21.61 5.49
N SER A 271 -5.79 -21.50 4.22
CA SER A 271 -4.89 -21.53 3.05
C SER A 271 -3.94 -20.32 2.98
N SER A 272 -4.27 -19.23 3.68
CA SER A 272 -3.41 -18.06 3.92
C SER A 272 -2.54 -18.21 5.18
N GLY A 273 -2.77 -19.25 5.99
CA GLY A 273 -2.08 -19.54 7.24
C GLY A 273 -1.02 -20.65 7.13
N VAL A 274 -0.91 -21.45 8.19
CA VAL A 274 0.14 -22.48 8.33
C VAL A 274 0.01 -23.57 7.26
N ALA A 275 -1.20 -24.00 6.93
CA ALA A 275 -1.43 -25.00 5.90
C ALA A 275 -0.88 -24.55 4.53
N GLY A 276 -1.19 -23.32 4.10
CA GLY A 276 -0.68 -22.77 2.85
C GLY A 276 0.83 -22.54 2.87
N ALA A 277 1.36 -22.02 3.98
CA ALA A 277 2.80 -21.83 4.16
C ALA A 277 3.56 -23.17 4.10
N ALA A 278 3.00 -24.24 4.68
CA ALA A 278 3.56 -25.58 4.61
C ALA A 278 3.58 -26.10 3.18
N VAL A 279 2.48 -25.96 2.42
CA VAL A 279 2.46 -26.35 1.00
C VAL A 279 3.52 -25.58 0.20
N PHE A 280 3.62 -24.27 0.39
CA PHE A 280 4.61 -23.44 -0.28
C PHE A 280 6.06 -23.83 0.06
N LEU A 281 6.39 -23.95 1.35
CA LEU A 281 7.72 -24.37 1.80
C LEU A 281 8.04 -25.80 1.38
N GLY A 282 7.05 -26.69 1.39
CA GLY A 282 7.19 -28.05 0.90
C GLY A 282 7.60 -28.07 -0.58
N PHE A 283 6.93 -27.28 -1.43
CA PHE A 283 7.35 -27.12 -2.84
C PHE A 283 8.74 -26.52 -2.98
N ALA A 284 9.11 -25.54 -2.16
CA ALA A 284 10.46 -24.97 -2.17
C ALA A 284 11.53 -26.01 -1.80
N VAL A 285 11.26 -26.87 -0.80
CA VAL A 285 12.15 -27.96 -0.40
C VAL A 285 12.24 -29.04 -1.47
N VAL A 286 11.13 -29.39 -2.13
CA VAL A 286 11.15 -30.30 -3.30
C VAL A 286 12.00 -29.72 -4.43
N ALA A 287 11.82 -28.45 -4.76
CA ALA A 287 12.61 -27.78 -5.79
C ALA A 287 14.11 -27.78 -5.43
N ALA A 288 14.45 -27.46 -4.18
CA ALA A 288 15.83 -27.51 -3.69
C ALA A 288 16.41 -28.94 -3.73
N GLY A 289 15.62 -29.94 -3.38
CA GLY A 289 16.02 -31.35 -3.44
C GLY A 289 16.30 -31.84 -4.86
N GLY A 290 15.51 -31.37 -5.83
CA GLY A 290 15.74 -31.62 -7.26
C GLY A 290 17.02 -30.96 -7.75
N TYR A 291 17.22 -29.68 -7.44
CA TYR A 291 18.42 -28.94 -7.82
C TYR A 291 19.71 -29.53 -7.23
N LEU A 292 19.68 -29.89 -5.94
CA LEU A 292 20.81 -30.49 -5.22
C LEU A 292 20.96 -32.00 -5.46
N HIS A 293 20.06 -32.63 -6.22
CA HIS A 293 20.01 -34.07 -6.46
C HIS A 293 20.02 -34.91 -5.18
N ARG A 294 19.34 -34.44 -4.11
CA ARG A 294 19.27 -35.11 -2.81
C ARG A 294 17.88 -35.72 -2.57
N PRO A 295 17.74 -37.06 -2.59
CA PRO A 295 16.43 -37.71 -2.47
C PRO A 295 15.77 -37.49 -1.10
N VAL A 296 16.56 -37.29 -0.05
CA VAL A 296 16.04 -36.98 1.30
C VAL A 296 15.25 -35.66 1.32
N LEU A 297 15.72 -34.65 0.59
CA LEU A 297 15.02 -33.37 0.49
C LEU A 297 13.72 -33.50 -0.32
N LEU A 298 13.72 -34.31 -1.38
CA LEU A 298 12.51 -34.60 -2.15
C LEU A 298 11.44 -35.27 -1.30
N LEU A 299 11.81 -36.30 -0.52
CA LEU A 299 10.88 -37.02 0.35
C LEU A 299 10.34 -36.12 1.48
N THR A 300 11.23 -35.39 2.15
CA THR A 300 10.82 -34.47 3.23
C THR A 300 9.90 -33.37 2.71
N GLY A 301 10.22 -32.77 1.57
CA GLY A 301 9.37 -31.78 0.91
C GLY A 301 7.99 -32.36 0.52
N ALA A 302 7.95 -33.56 -0.06
CA ALA A 302 6.70 -34.22 -0.42
C ALA A 302 5.81 -34.51 0.80
N VAL A 303 6.40 -34.93 1.93
CA VAL A 303 5.68 -35.14 3.19
C VAL A 303 5.11 -33.83 3.72
N ILE A 304 5.87 -32.73 3.66
CA ILE A 304 5.41 -31.40 4.08
C ILE A 304 4.25 -30.92 3.20
N VAL A 305 4.35 -31.07 1.88
CA VAL A 305 3.26 -30.73 0.95
C VAL A 305 2.00 -31.54 1.26
N ALA A 306 2.13 -32.86 1.45
CA ALA A 306 1.00 -33.72 1.77
C ALA A 306 0.34 -33.31 3.10
N ALA A 307 1.13 -33.05 4.14
CA ALA A 307 0.62 -32.60 5.43
C ALA A 307 -0.10 -31.25 5.33
N GLY A 308 0.46 -30.29 4.59
CA GLY A 308 -0.15 -28.98 4.35
C GLY A 308 -1.46 -29.07 3.58
N LEU A 309 -1.51 -29.92 2.54
CA LEU A 309 -2.74 -30.15 1.75
C LEU A 309 -3.83 -30.82 2.58
N VAL A 310 -3.49 -31.79 3.44
CA VAL A 310 -4.45 -32.44 4.34
C VAL A 310 -5.01 -31.43 5.35
N ALA A 311 -4.15 -30.57 5.92
CA ALA A 311 -4.59 -29.51 6.83
C ALA A 311 -5.51 -28.51 6.11
N ALA A 312 -5.13 -28.03 4.92
CA ALA A 312 -5.97 -27.14 4.13
C ALA A 312 -7.31 -27.79 3.75
N ALA A 313 -7.31 -29.08 3.40
CA ALA A 313 -8.50 -29.85 3.06
C ALA A 313 -9.46 -29.94 4.25
N ALA A 314 -8.95 -30.23 5.45
CA ALA A 314 -9.75 -30.27 6.67
C ALA A 314 -10.37 -28.90 6.99
N GLY A 315 -9.61 -27.82 6.79
CA GLY A 315 -10.10 -26.44 6.95
C GLY A 315 -11.23 -26.09 5.99
N LEU A 316 -11.03 -26.36 4.70
CA LEU A 316 -12.00 -26.06 3.65
C LEU A 316 -13.27 -26.91 3.80
N TYR A 317 -13.10 -28.21 4.10
CA TYR A 317 -14.24 -29.12 4.27
C TYR A 317 -15.14 -28.72 5.44
N THR A 318 -14.55 -28.29 6.55
CA THR A 318 -15.32 -27.78 7.72
C THR A 318 -16.00 -26.43 7.45
N ALA A 319 -15.46 -25.64 6.52
CA ALA A 319 -16.07 -24.38 6.09
C ALA A 319 -17.19 -24.56 5.05
N THR A 320 -17.20 -25.66 4.29
CA THR A 320 -18.27 -25.98 3.34
C THR A 320 -19.47 -26.63 4.03
N ALA A 321 -20.68 -26.43 3.50
CA ALA A 321 -21.85 -27.21 3.89
C ALA A 321 -21.58 -28.68 3.51
N GLY A 322 -21.33 -29.53 4.50
CA GLY A 322 -20.86 -30.90 4.30
C GLY A 322 -21.70 -31.73 3.32
N GLY A 323 -21.10 -32.80 2.78
CA GLY A 323 -21.71 -33.69 1.78
C GLY A 323 -20.85 -33.88 0.53
N ALA A 324 -21.39 -34.55 -0.48
CA ALA A 324 -20.67 -34.82 -1.73
C ALA A 324 -20.30 -33.53 -2.49
N SER A 325 -21.16 -32.50 -2.45
CA SER A 325 -20.89 -31.19 -3.04
C SER A 325 -19.74 -30.45 -2.34
N GLY A 326 -19.70 -30.49 -1.00
CA GLY A 326 -18.61 -29.89 -0.20
C GLY A 326 -17.25 -30.56 -0.45
N ALA A 327 -17.24 -31.89 -0.64
CA ALA A 327 -16.02 -32.62 -1.00
C ALA A 327 -15.48 -32.20 -2.38
N VAL A 328 -16.36 -32.07 -3.39
CA VAL A 328 -15.98 -31.59 -4.73
C VAL A 328 -15.46 -30.16 -4.67
N GLN A 329 -16.16 -29.26 -3.95
CA GLN A 329 -15.75 -27.87 -3.78
C GLN A 329 -14.37 -27.76 -3.10
N THR A 330 -14.14 -28.56 -2.04
CA THR A 330 -12.85 -28.63 -1.35
C THR A 330 -11.73 -29.07 -2.31
N GLY A 331 -11.99 -30.08 -3.15
CA GLY A 331 -11.03 -30.52 -4.17
C GLY A 331 -10.66 -29.43 -5.17
N ILE A 332 -11.65 -28.68 -5.67
CA ILE A 332 -11.42 -27.56 -6.59
C ILE A 332 -10.59 -26.45 -5.91
N GLN A 333 -10.90 -26.10 -4.66
CA GLN A 333 -10.19 -25.06 -3.91
C GLN A 333 -8.74 -25.46 -3.57
N LEU A 334 -8.48 -26.75 -3.27
CA LEU A 334 -7.13 -27.27 -3.08
C LEU A 334 -6.32 -27.19 -4.38
N PHE A 335 -6.93 -27.57 -5.51
CA PHE A 335 -6.30 -27.46 -6.81
C PHE A 335 -5.95 -26.00 -7.15
N ASP A 336 -6.90 -25.07 -6.95
CA ASP A 336 -6.64 -23.63 -7.10
C ASP A 336 -5.50 -23.15 -6.21
N THR A 337 -5.44 -23.61 -4.95
CA THR A 337 -4.37 -23.26 -4.00
C THR A 337 -2.99 -23.66 -4.54
N VAL A 338 -2.85 -24.89 -5.05
CA VAL A 338 -1.59 -25.38 -5.62
C VAL A 338 -1.19 -24.60 -6.88
N VAL A 339 -2.13 -24.41 -7.80
CA VAL A 339 -1.89 -23.67 -9.06
C VAL A 339 -1.47 -22.22 -8.76
N ARG A 340 -2.15 -21.57 -7.80
CA ARG A 340 -1.86 -20.20 -7.40
C ARG A 340 -0.49 -20.07 -6.74
N ILE A 341 -0.08 -21.04 -5.92
CA ILE A 341 1.27 -21.05 -5.32
C ILE A 341 2.35 -21.10 -6.41
N PHE A 342 2.18 -22.00 -7.39
CA PHE A 342 3.13 -22.12 -8.50
C PHE A 342 3.14 -20.84 -9.36
N SER A 343 1.97 -20.36 -9.78
CA SER A 343 1.83 -19.16 -10.61
C SER A 343 2.44 -17.93 -9.94
N ASN A 344 2.24 -17.75 -8.64
CA ASN A 344 2.79 -16.60 -7.92
C ASN A 344 4.31 -16.66 -7.86
N THR A 345 4.88 -17.84 -7.61
CA THR A 345 6.34 -18.03 -7.56
C THR A 345 6.98 -17.72 -8.92
N VAL A 346 6.40 -18.25 -10.00
CA VAL A 346 6.87 -18.01 -11.37
C VAL A 346 6.69 -16.54 -11.78
N SER A 347 5.68 -15.82 -11.25
CA SER A 347 5.47 -14.39 -11.54
C SER A 347 6.68 -13.54 -11.17
N PHE A 348 7.50 -13.93 -10.19
CA PHE A 348 8.73 -13.21 -9.83
C PHE A 348 9.84 -13.31 -10.88
N ALA A 349 9.78 -14.26 -11.81
CA ALA A 349 10.69 -14.28 -12.97
C ALA A 349 10.59 -12.98 -13.79
N ARG A 350 9.47 -12.26 -13.67
CA ARG A 350 9.29 -10.92 -14.23
C ARG A 350 10.35 -9.92 -13.75
N LEU A 351 10.82 -10.02 -12.49
CA LEU A 351 11.88 -9.14 -11.98
C LEU A 351 13.13 -9.25 -12.86
N ALA A 352 13.54 -10.49 -13.16
CA ALA A 352 14.67 -10.77 -14.03
C ALA A 352 14.41 -10.33 -15.48
N ALA A 353 13.22 -10.60 -16.03
CA ALA A 353 12.89 -10.23 -17.40
C ALA A 353 13.01 -8.71 -17.64
N PHE A 354 12.58 -7.89 -16.68
CA PHE A 354 12.72 -6.44 -16.79
C PHE A 354 14.15 -5.95 -16.54
N GLY A 355 14.90 -6.59 -15.62
CA GLY A 355 16.34 -6.33 -15.50
C GLY A 355 17.12 -6.64 -16.78
N LEU A 356 16.77 -7.73 -17.48
CA LEU A 356 17.34 -8.06 -18.79
C LEU A 356 16.96 -7.03 -19.86
N THR A 357 15.70 -6.56 -19.83
CA THR A 357 15.23 -5.54 -20.77
C THR A 357 15.97 -4.22 -20.56
N HIS A 358 16.19 -3.83 -19.30
CA HIS A 358 16.99 -2.66 -18.94
C HIS A 358 18.41 -2.77 -19.50
N ALA A 359 19.11 -3.87 -19.18
CA ALA A 359 20.46 -4.11 -19.67
C ALA A 359 20.53 -4.09 -21.22
N ALA A 360 19.54 -4.68 -21.88
CA ALA A 360 19.46 -4.71 -23.34
C ALA A 360 19.22 -3.32 -23.96
N LEU A 361 18.34 -2.49 -23.38
CA LEU A 361 18.10 -1.12 -23.84
C LEU A 361 19.36 -0.26 -23.65
N GLY A 362 20.04 -0.39 -22.50
CA GLY A 362 21.31 0.26 -22.25
C GLY A 362 22.39 -0.13 -23.27
N ASP A 363 22.49 -1.42 -23.60
CA ASP A 363 23.43 -1.91 -24.62
C ASP A 363 23.11 -1.36 -26.02
N ILE A 364 21.84 -1.31 -26.43
CA ILE A 364 21.43 -0.72 -27.72
C ILE A 364 21.85 0.76 -27.81
N VAL A 365 21.62 1.55 -26.76
CA VAL A 365 22.04 2.95 -26.72
C VAL A 365 23.56 3.06 -26.83
N TRP A 366 24.30 2.22 -26.08
CA TRP A 366 25.75 2.22 -26.10
C TRP A 366 26.34 1.84 -27.46
N GLN A 367 25.81 0.81 -28.12
CA GLN A 367 26.23 0.41 -29.46
C GLN A 367 26.02 1.53 -30.47
N GLY A 368 24.90 2.26 -30.39
CA GLY A 368 24.63 3.44 -31.21
C GLY A 368 25.68 4.54 -31.02
N VAL A 369 26.05 4.83 -29.77
CA VAL A 369 27.08 5.83 -29.42
C VAL A 369 28.46 5.41 -29.93
N ALA A 370 28.86 4.16 -29.68
CA ALA A 370 30.15 3.62 -30.09
C ALA A 370 30.31 3.62 -31.62
N ALA A 371 29.23 3.34 -32.36
CA ALA A 371 29.23 3.38 -33.83
C ALA A 371 29.47 4.79 -34.40
N LEU A 372 29.08 5.84 -33.67
CA LEU A 372 29.25 7.23 -34.10
C LEU A 372 30.58 7.84 -33.63
N ALA A 373 31.11 7.39 -32.49
CA ALA A 373 32.28 7.99 -31.83
C ALA A 373 33.55 8.06 -32.70
N HIS A 374 33.73 7.13 -33.65
CA HIS A 374 34.95 7.03 -34.46
C HIS A 374 34.88 7.76 -35.82
N ARG A 375 33.77 8.44 -36.16
CA ARG A 375 33.54 9.01 -37.51
C ARG A 375 33.88 10.50 -37.66
N GLY A 376 34.53 11.11 -36.67
CA GLY A 376 35.00 12.51 -36.71
C GLY A 376 34.29 13.46 -35.73
N PRO A 377 34.65 14.76 -35.70
CA PRO A 377 34.18 15.71 -34.66
C PRO A 377 32.68 16.01 -34.73
N VAL A 378 32.08 16.05 -35.92
CA VAL A 378 30.61 16.18 -36.08
C VAL A 378 29.90 14.93 -35.56
N ALA A 379 30.48 13.75 -35.80
CA ALA A 379 29.94 12.49 -35.31
C ALA A 379 30.06 12.35 -33.79
N LEU A 380 31.05 12.99 -33.17
CA LEU A 380 31.16 13.07 -31.71
C LEU A 380 30.00 13.85 -31.08
N VAL A 381 29.63 15.00 -31.66
CA VAL A 381 28.47 15.78 -31.19
C VAL A 381 27.18 14.96 -31.31
N ALA A 382 27.01 14.26 -32.44
CA ALA A 382 25.89 13.36 -32.64
C ALA A 382 25.90 12.17 -31.65
N ALA A 383 27.07 11.60 -31.33
CA ALA A 383 27.23 10.53 -30.34
C ALA A 383 26.82 10.99 -28.92
N VAL A 384 27.23 12.20 -28.52
CA VAL A 384 26.83 12.80 -27.23
C VAL A 384 25.31 13.03 -27.19
N LEU A 385 24.73 13.53 -28.27
CA LEU A 385 23.29 13.74 -28.36
C LEU A 385 22.52 12.40 -28.22
N VAL A 386 22.94 11.37 -28.95
CA VAL A 386 22.36 10.02 -28.87
C VAL A 386 22.51 9.45 -27.46
N PHE A 387 23.66 9.63 -26.83
CA PHE A 387 23.88 9.17 -25.46
C PHE A 387 22.91 9.84 -24.48
N VAL A 388 22.79 11.17 -24.52
CA VAL A 388 21.92 11.93 -23.59
C VAL A 388 20.45 11.61 -23.83
N VAL A 389 19.98 11.66 -25.08
CA VAL A 389 18.58 11.42 -25.42
C VAL A 389 18.21 9.94 -25.20
N GLY A 390 19.09 9.02 -25.58
CA GLY A 390 18.91 7.59 -25.40
C GLY A 390 18.80 7.21 -23.93
N ASN A 391 19.73 7.66 -23.09
CA ASN A 391 19.67 7.40 -21.64
C ASN A 391 18.46 8.08 -21.00
N ALA A 392 18.12 9.32 -21.39
CA ALA A 392 16.94 10.00 -20.84
C ALA A 392 15.63 9.26 -21.18
N LEU A 393 15.51 8.73 -22.40
CA LEU A 393 14.35 7.95 -22.83
C LEU A 393 14.30 6.59 -22.13
N ALA A 394 15.43 5.88 -22.07
CA ALA A 394 15.54 4.60 -21.37
C ALA A 394 15.15 4.77 -19.90
N PHE A 395 15.77 5.74 -19.22
CA PHE A 395 15.46 6.10 -17.83
C PHE A 395 13.96 6.35 -17.61
N ALA A 396 13.33 7.19 -18.46
CA ALA A 396 11.92 7.52 -18.30
C ALA A 396 11.00 6.31 -18.50
N LEU A 397 11.27 5.49 -19.51
CA LEU A 397 10.50 4.28 -19.79
C LEU A 397 10.65 3.26 -18.66
N GLU A 398 11.88 3.05 -18.20
CA GLU A 398 12.21 2.00 -17.24
C GLU A 398 11.75 2.35 -15.84
N VAL A 399 11.87 3.60 -15.39
CA VAL A 399 11.31 4.02 -14.09
C VAL A 399 9.81 3.76 -14.05
N LEU A 400 9.09 4.08 -15.15
CA LEU A 400 7.66 3.83 -15.25
C LEU A 400 7.34 2.32 -15.24
N VAL A 401 7.99 1.55 -16.10
CA VAL A 401 7.75 0.10 -16.24
C VAL A 401 8.14 -0.63 -14.97
N ALA A 402 9.34 -0.39 -14.43
CA ALA A 402 9.80 -1.02 -13.20
C ALA A 402 8.89 -0.69 -12.02
N GLY A 403 8.46 0.57 -11.91
CA GLY A 403 7.54 1.01 -10.87
C GLY A 403 6.19 0.29 -10.93
N VAL A 404 5.53 0.29 -12.09
CA VAL A 404 4.22 -0.37 -12.27
C VAL A 404 4.30 -1.87 -11.99
N GLN A 405 5.39 -2.51 -12.37
CA GLN A 405 5.54 -3.95 -12.21
C GLN A 405 5.91 -4.36 -10.78
N ALA A 406 6.66 -3.51 -10.06
CA ALA A 406 6.86 -3.67 -8.63
C ALA A 406 5.52 -3.55 -7.88
N LEU A 407 4.68 -2.57 -8.24
CA LEU A 407 3.31 -2.45 -7.68
C LEU A 407 2.48 -3.71 -7.95
N ARG A 408 2.56 -4.26 -9.16
CA ARG A 408 1.83 -5.48 -9.52
C ARG A 408 2.23 -6.64 -8.61
N LEU A 409 3.53 -6.91 -8.50
CA LEU A 409 4.07 -7.98 -7.66
C LEU A 409 3.67 -7.82 -6.18
N GLU A 410 3.65 -6.58 -5.70
CA GLU A 410 3.25 -6.30 -4.33
C GLU A 410 1.76 -6.52 -4.09
N PHE A 411 0.90 -6.04 -4.98
CA PHE A 411 -0.54 -6.09 -4.80
C PHE A 411 -1.13 -7.48 -5.06
N TYR A 412 -0.69 -8.15 -6.12
CA TYR A 412 -1.29 -9.41 -6.55
C TYR A 412 -0.61 -10.63 -5.93
N GLU A 413 0.69 -10.56 -5.60
CA GLU A 413 1.43 -11.71 -5.09
C GLU A 413 1.71 -11.62 -3.59
N LEU A 414 1.99 -10.44 -3.02
CA LEU A 414 2.26 -10.26 -1.58
C LEU A 414 1.00 -9.91 -0.78
N PHE A 415 0.31 -8.81 -1.10
CA PHE A 415 -0.83 -8.31 -0.32
C PHE A 415 -2.03 -9.25 -0.33
N SER A 416 -2.27 -9.94 -1.46
CA SER A 416 -3.30 -10.98 -1.57
C SER A 416 -3.09 -12.17 -0.61
N ARG A 417 -1.90 -12.31 0.01
CA ARG A 417 -1.61 -13.32 1.03
C ARG A 417 -1.74 -12.78 2.45
N VAL A 418 -1.40 -11.51 2.63
CA VAL A 418 -1.46 -10.84 3.93
C VAL A 418 -2.91 -10.50 4.30
N PHE A 419 -3.73 -10.10 3.32
CA PHE A 419 -5.09 -9.63 3.52
C PHE A 419 -6.13 -10.57 2.91
N GLU A 420 -7.15 -10.96 3.70
CA GLU A 420 -8.35 -11.66 3.20
C GLU A 420 -9.51 -10.71 2.98
N ALA A 421 -9.57 -9.61 3.75
CA ALA A 421 -10.66 -8.65 3.75
C ALA A 421 -10.10 -7.23 3.68
N GLN A 422 -10.96 -6.29 3.30
CA GLN A 422 -10.67 -4.86 3.39
C GLN A 422 -11.28 -4.31 4.69
N GLY A 423 -10.52 -3.48 5.40
CA GLY A 423 -11.00 -2.74 6.56
C GLY A 423 -11.81 -1.49 6.18
N ARG A 424 -12.38 -0.83 7.17
CA ARG A 424 -13.01 0.49 7.02
C ARG A 424 -12.00 1.60 7.32
N PRO A 425 -11.79 2.61 6.46
CA PRO A 425 -10.88 3.70 6.77
C PRO A 425 -11.46 4.58 7.88
N PHE A 426 -10.62 5.05 8.79
CA PHE A 426 -11.01 6.04 9.79
C PHE A 426 -11.11 7.43 9.16
N ASP A 427 -12.32 7.99 9.19
CA ASP A 427 -12.62 9.33 8.66
C ASP A 427 -13.14 10.23 9.80
N PRO A 428 -12.24 10.90 10.53
CA PRO A 428 -12.66 11.75 11.63
C PRO A 428 -13.44 12.95 11.11
N TRP A 429 -14.51 13.30 11.81
CA TRP A 429 -15.24 14.52 11.46
C TRP A 429 -14.40 15.74 11.87
N HIS A 430 -13.81 16.40 10.89
CA HIS A 430 -13.05 17.64 11.07
C HIS A 430 -13.58 18.73 10.15
N VAL A 431 -14.14 19.77 10.75
CA VAL A 431 -14.62 20.96 10.03
C VAL A 431 -14.01 22.17 10.74
N PRO A 432 -13.14 22.95 10.08
CA PRO A 432 -12.48 24.09 10.71
C PRO A 432 -13.53 25.12 11.16
N THR A 433 -13.43 25.55 12.42
CA THR A 433 -14.22 26.68 12.91
C THR A 433 -13.61 28.00 12.44
N ARG A 434 -14.42 28.86 11.82
CA ARG A 434 -14.06 30.27 11.60
C ARG A 434 -14.50 31.06 12.83
N HIS A 435 -13.53 31.68 13.50
CA HIS A 435 -13.83 32.79 14.39
C HIS A 435 -14.17 33.98 13.49
N PRO A 436 -15.35 34.60 13.61
CA PRO A 436 -15.57 35.89 12.96
C PRO A 436 -14.49 36.83 13.48
N GLU A 437 -13.64 37.36 12.58
CA GLU A 437 -12.82 38.51 12.90
C GLU A 437 -13.78 39.59 13.40
N VAL A 438 -13.64 39.95 14.67
CA VAL A 438 -14.24 41.16 15.19
C VAL A 438 -13.54 42.28 14.43
N ALA A 439 -14.21 42.80 13.39
CA ALA A 439 -13.80 44.03 12.75
C ALA A 439 -13.71 45.11 13.84
N PRO A 440 -12.60 45.86 13.93
CA PRO A 440 -12.37 46.85 14.98
C PRO A 440 -13.39 48.00 14.97
#